data_AF-A7TC46-F1
#
_entry.id   AF-A7TC46-F1
#
_cell.length_a   1.000
_cell.length_b   1.000
_cell.length_c   1.000
_cell.angle_alpha   90.00
_cell.angle_beta   90.00
_cell.angle_gamma   90.00
#
_symmetry.space_group_name_H-M   'P 1'
#
loop_
_entity.id
_entity.type
_entity.pdbx_description
1 polymer ?
#
loop_
_entity_poly.entity_id
_entity_poly.type
_entity_poly.pdbx_seq_one_letter_code
_entity_poly.pdbx_strand_id
1 'polypeptide(L)'
;QSDVRVDISLSDVRVDISQSDVRVDISQSDVRVDISQSDVRVDISQSDVRVEISQSDVRVDISQSDVRVDISQSDVRVDISQSDVRVDISQSDVRVDISQSDVRVDISQSDVRVDISQSDVRVDISQSDVRVDISQSDVRVDISLSDVRVDISQSDVRVDISQSDVRVDISQSDVRVDISQSDV
;
A
#
# COMPACT_ATOMS: atom_id res chain seq x y z
N GLN A 1 7.03 20.53 -21.89
CA GLN A 1 6.28 19.57 -21.07
C GLN A 1 4.84 19.67 -21.51
N SER A 2 4.20 18.53 -21.77
CA SER A 2 2.80 18.46 -22.18
C SER A 2 2.04 17.80 -21.04
N ASP A 3 1.38 18.61 -20.22
CA ASP A 3 0.52 18.10 -19.15
C ASP A 3 -0.65 17.32 -19.76
N VAL A 4 -0.90 16.12 -19.24
CA VAL A 4 -2.04 15.30 -19.63
C VAL A 4 -3.11 15.38 -18.56
N ARG A 5 -4.33 15.76 -18.96
CA ARG A 5 -5.51 15.70 -18.09
C ARG A 5 -6.57 14.85 -18.76
N VAL A 6 -7.03 13.84 -18.04
CA VAL A 6 -8.03 12.89 -18.51
C VAL A 6 -9.15 12.85 -17.46
N ASP A 7 -10.33 13.36 -17.85
CA ASP A 7 -11.55 13.32 -17.05
C ASP A 7 -12.52 12.34 -17.71
N ILE A 8 -12.86 11.24 -17.04
CA ILE A 8 -13.70 10.18 -17.64
C ILE A 8 -14.94 9.90 -16.80
N SER A 9 -16.08 9.86 -17.48
CA SER A 9 -17.40 9.49 -16.96
C SER A 9 -18.07 8.42 -17.82
N LEU A 10 -17.37 7.28 -18.00
CA LEU A 10 -17.84 6.10 -18.75
C LEU A 10 -17.72 4.84 -17.88
N SER A 11 -18.67 3.90 -18.01
CA SER A 11 -18.85 2.76 -17.10
C SER A 11 -17.89 1.60 -17.31
N ASP A 12 -16.97 1.74 -18.26
CA ASP A 12 -15.90 0.81 -18.59
C ASP A 12 -14.75 1.65 -19.15
N VAL A 13 -13.64 1.74 -18.41
CA VAL A 13 -12.56 2.66 -18.75
C VAL A 13 -11.24 1.92 -18.89
N ARG A 14 -10.58 2.14 -20.02
CA ARG A 14 -9.16 1.80 -20.20
C ARG A 14 -8.38 3.03 -20.59
N VAL A 15 -7.42 3.39 -19.74
CA VAL A 15 -6.49 4.49 -19.95
C VAL A 15 -5.10 3.91 -20.10
N ASP A 16 -4.44 4.23 -21.21
CA ASP A 16 -3.02 3.95 -21.46
C ASP A 16 -2.35 5.29 -21.78
N ILE A 17 -1.44 5.71 -20.89
CA ILE A 17 -0.76 7.00 -21.02
C ILE A 17 0.76 6.78 -20.95
N SER A 18 1.44 7.25 -21.99
CA SER A 18 2.91 7.32 -22.08
C SER A 18 3.36 8.78 -22.22
N GLN A 19 3.02 9.61 -21.23
CA GLN A 19 3.34 11.05 -21.17
C GLN A 19 3.75 11.46 -19.76
N SER A 20 4.66 12.42 -19.60
CA SER A 20 5.05 12.97 -18.29
C SER A 20 4.00 13.96 -17.80
N ASP A 21 3.87 14.13 -16.48
CA ASP A 21 2.91 15.04 -15.85
C ASP A 21 1.45 14.66 -16.12
N VAL A 22 1.00 13.53 -15.55
CA VAL A 22 -0.31 12.93 -15.80
C VAL A 22 -1.27 13.17 -14.65
N ARG A 23 -2.48 13.63 -14.97
CA ARG A 23 -3.63 13.65 -14.05
C ARG A 23 -4.80 12.90 -14.65
N VAL A 24 -5.26 11.89 -13.93
CA VAL A 24 -6.41 11.06 -14.28
C VAL A 24 -7.45 11.20 -13.17
N ASP A 25 -8.65 11.67 -13.54
CA ASP A 25 -9.83 11.71 -12.68
C ASP A 25 -10.91 10.82 -13.33
N ILE A 26 -11.30 9.76 -12.62
CA ILE A 26 -12.28 8.79 -13.09
C ILE A 26 -13.38 8.63 -12.06
N SER A 27 -14.62 8.81 -12.50
CA SER A 27 -15.81 8.78 -11.65
C SER A 27 -16.84 7.72 -12.09
N GLN A 28 -16.39 6.52 -12.53
CA GLN A 28 -17.25 5.40 -13.00
C GLN A 28 -16.68 3.98 -12.76
N SER A 29 -17.54 2.96 -12.88
CA SER A 29 -17.23 1.54 -12.64
C SER A 29 -16.20 0.94 -13.62
N ASP A 30 -15.49 -0.10 -13.20
CA ASP A 30 -14.58 -0.92 -14.02
C ASP A 30 -13.44 -0.14 -14.70
N VAL A 31 -12.42 0.19 -13.91
CA VAL A 31 -11.31 1.06 -14.31
C VAL A 31 -10.00 0.28 -14.46
N ARG A 32 -9.35 0.42 -15.62
CA ARG A 32 -7.95 0.02 -15.82
C ARG A 32 -7.11 1.20 -16.26
N VAL A 33 -6.09 1.51 -15.47
CA VAL A 33 -5.14 2.59 -15.73
C VAL A 33 -3.75 1.97 -15.84
N ASP A 34 -3.12 2.15 -17.01
CA ASP A 34 -1.72 1.84 -17.26
C ASP A 34 -1.00 3.15 -17.58
N ILE A 35 0.00 3.50 -16.77
CA ILE A 35 0.75 4.74 -16.93
C ILE A 35 2.25 4.44 -16.96
N SER A 36 2.88 4.93 -18.02
CA SER A 36 4.31 4.88 -18.27
C SER A 36 4.89 6.28 -18.58
N GLN A 37 4.82 7.23 -17.63
CA GLN A 37 5.83 8.30 -17.46
C GLN A 37 5.83 9.00 -16.07
N SER A 38 6.80 9.89 -15.82
CA SER A 38 7.03 10.59 -14.55
C SER A 38 5.87 11.52 -14.12
N ASP A 39 5.71 11.70 -12.79
CA ASP A 39 4.72 12.57 -12.14
C ASP A 39 3.25 12.20 -12.41
N VAL A 40 2.75 11.21 -11.66
CA VAL A 40 1.40 10.65 -11.83
C VAL A 40 0.49 10.99 -10.66
N ARG A 41 -0.68 11.53 -10.96
CA ARG A 41 -1.81 11.63 -10.02
C ARG A 41 -3.03 10.93 -10.56
N VAL A 42 -3.50 9.94 -9.82
CA VAL A 42 -4.70 9.17 -10.11
C VAL A 42 -5.67 9.37 -8.97
N ASP A 43 -6.84 9.91 -9.29
CA ASP A 43 -7.99 10.02 -8.39
C ASP A 43 -9.12 9.18 -8.99
N ILE A 44 -9.53 8.13 -8.26
CA ILE A 44 -10.56 7.20 -8.72
C ILE A 44 -11.67 7.10 -7.67
N SER A 45 -12.88 7.31 -8.15
CA SER A 45 -14.12 7.15 -7.41
C SER A 45 -15.13 6.26 -8.17
N GLN A 46 -14.88 4.96 -8.43
CA GLN A 46 -15.91 3.87 -8.45
C GLN A 46 -15.42 2.40 -8.40
N SER A 47 -16.37 1.44 -8.43
CA SER A 47 -16.17 0.01 -8.15
C SER A 47 -15.22 -0.67 -9.14
N ASP A 48 -14.38 -1.58 -8.64
CA ASP A 48 -13.39 -2.38 -9.38
C ASP A 48 -12.28 -1.58 -10.09
N VAL A 49 -11.16 -1.39 -9.39
CA VAL A 49 -10.03 -0.57 -9.85
C VAL A 49 -8.77 -1.42 -10.00
N ARG A 50 -8.15 -1.35 -11.19
CA ARG A 50 -6.78 -1.82 -11.41
C ARG A 50 -5.90 -0.67 -11.90
N VAL A 51 -4.87 -0.37 -11.12
CA VAL A 51 -3.86 0.63 -11.44
C VAL A 51 -2.50 -0.06 -11.57
N GLU A 52 -1.84 0.15 -12.70
CA GLU A 52 -0.48 -0.32 -12.98
C GLU A 52 0.36 0.92 -13.35
N ILE A 53 1.36 1.23 -12.53
CA ILE A 53 2.18 2.45 -12.71
C ILE A 53 3.67 2.12 -12.68
N SER A 54 4.39 2.76 -13.61
CA SER A 54 5.81 2.54 -13.81
C SER A 54 6.70 3.82 -13.92
N GLN A 55 6.57 4.91 -13.10
CA GLN A 55 7.66 5.91 -12.85
C GLN A 55 7.78 6.61 -11.45
N SER A 56 8.75 7.53 -11.36
CA SER A 56 9.46 8.17 -10.23
C SER A 56 8.65 8.83 -9.12
N ASP A 57 7.40 9.24 -9.35
CA ASP A 57 6.59 9.99 -8.39
C ASP A 57 5.10 9.66 -8.59
N VAL A 58 4.52 8.91 -7.66
CA VAL A 58 3.16 8.37 -7.79
C VAL A 58 2.30 8.79 -6.61
N ARG A 59 1.17 9.43 -6.90
CA ARG A 59 0.09 9.60 -5.94
C ARG A 59 -1.19 8.95 -6.46
N VAL A 60 -1.68 7.99 -5.71
CA VAL A 60 -2.92 7.26 -5.97
C VAL A 60 -3.87 7.52 -4.81
N ASP A 61 -5.04 8.05 -5.12
CA ASP A 61 -6.15 8.24 -4.20
C ASP A 61 -7.34 7.44 -4.73
N ILE A 62 -7.74 6.41 -3.98
CA ILE A 62 -8.81 5.51 -4.40
C ILE A 62 -9.82 5.36 -3.26
N SER A 63 -11.07 5.61 -3.57
CA SER A 63 -12.16 5.46 -2.62
C SER A 63 -13.08 4.31 -3.03
N GLN A 64 -12.65 3.01 -3.13
CA GLN A 64 -13.57 1.90 -3.51
C GLN A 64 -13.47 0.45 -2.98
N SER A 65 -14.52 -0.35 -3.31
CA SER A 65 -14.85 -1.69 -2.82
C SER A 65 -13.87 -2.81 -3.20
N ASP A 66 -13.17 -2.70 -4.33
CA ASP A 66 -12.19 -3.69 -4.82
C ASP A 66 -11.03 -2.97 -5.54
N VAL A 67 -9.85 -2.98 -4.94
CA VAL A 67 -8.69 -2.22 -5.42
C VAL A 67 -7.48 -3.12 -5.61
N ARG A 68 -6.88 -3.04 -6.80
CA ARG A 68 -5.55 -3.60 -7.08
C ARG A 68 -4.61 -2.52 -7.59
N VAL A 69 -3.55 -2.30 -6.84
CA VAL A 69 -2.51 -1.32 -7.16
C VAL A 69 -1.19 -2.07 -7.28
N ASP A 70 -0.57 -1.96 -8.45
CA ASP A 70 0.78 -2.46 -8.74
C ASP A 70 1.64 -1.26 -9.15
N ILE A 71 2.66 -0.96 -8.34
CA ILE A 71 3.53 0.19 -8.54
C ILE A 71 4.98 -0.24 -8.43
N SER A 72 5.83 0.21 -9.34
CA SER A 72 7.24 -0.18 -9.37
C SER A 72 8.23 1.01 -9.22
N GLN A 73 8.14 1.90 -8.20
CA GLN A 73 9.01 3.10 -8.12
C GLN A 73 9.42 3.80 -6.79
N SER A 74 10.31 4.79 -6.98
CA SER A 74 11.11 5.57 -6.03
C SER A 74 10.33 6.32 -4.95
N ASP A 75 9.20 6.96 -5.28
CA ASP A 75 8.37 7.70 -4.32
C ASP A 75 6.88 7.40 -4.53
N VAL A 76 6.27 6.64 -3.62
CA VAL A 76 4.88 6.18 -3.72
C VAL A 76 4.04 6.67 -2.54
N ARG A 77 2.91 7.30 -2.86
CA ARG A 77 1.84 7.56 -1.89
C ARG A 77 0.54 6.95 -2.37
N VAL A 78 0.01 6.04 -1.57
CA VAL A 78 -1.27 5.39 -1.81
C VAL A 78 -2.18 5.69 -0.63
N ASP A 79 -3.35 6.27 -0.91
CA ASP A 79 -4.43 6.51 0.05
C ASP A 79 -5.66 5.73 -0.42
N ILE A 80 -6.14 4.81 0.41
CA ILE A 80 -7.23 3.89 0.06
C ILE A 80 -8.25 3.78 1.20
N SER A 81 -9.54 3.96 0.90
CA SER A 81 -10.65 3.82 1.86
C SER A 81 -11.76 2.89 1.33
N GLN A 82 -12.22 1.83 2.08
CA GLN A 82 -13.22 0.74 1.76
C GLN A 82 -13.00 -0.80 2.07
N SER A 83 -13.37 -1.78 1.21
CA SER A 83 -13.58 -3.20 1.61
C SER A 83 -12.47 -4.21 1.29
N ASP A 84 -11.91 -4.25 0.07
CA ASP A 84 -10.90 -5.24 -0.35
C ASP A 84 -9.71 -4.56 -1.08
N VAL A 85 -8.52 -4.56 -0.47
CA VAL A 85 -7.30 -3.96 -1.05
C VAL A 85 -6.22 -4.99 -1.31
N ARG A 86 -5.61 -4.92 -2.50
CA ARG A 86 -4.28 -5.46 -2.76
C ARG A 86 -3.35 -4.39 -3.28
N VAL A 87 -2.26 -4.18 -2.54
CA VAL A 87 -1.17 -3.30 -2.91
C VAL A 87 0.10 -4.13 -3.05
N ASP A 88 0.69 -4.09 -4.24
CA ASP A 88 2.03 -4.60 -4.51
C ASP A 88 2.91 -3.41 -4.91
N ILE A 89 3.93 -3.13 -4.11
CA ILE A 89 4.83 -2.01 -4.37
C ILE A 89 6.27 -2.49 -4.42
N SER A 90 6.95 -2.05 -5.48
CA SER A 90 8.37 -2.22 -5.63
C SER A 90 9.18 -0.93 -5.93
N GLN A 91 9.44 0.02 -4.98
CA GLN A 91 10.74 0.78 -4.79
C GLN A 91 10.84 1.78 -3.57
N SER A 92 11.86 2.66 -3.55
CA SER A 92 12.64 3.19 -2.41
C SER A 92 11.90 3.82 -1.21
N ASP A 93 10.85 4.62 -1.43
CA ASP A 93 10.11 5.34 -0.39
C ASP A 93 8.60 5.14 -0.55
N VAL A 94 7.98 4.44 0.42
CA VAL A 94 6.57 4.05 0.34
C VAL A 94 5.78 4.58 1.52
N ARG A 95 4.65 5.25 1.22
CA ARG A 95 3.61 5.57 2.20
C ARG A 95 2.27 5.02 1.74
N VAL A 96 1.71 4.17 2.59
CA VAL A 96 0.43 3.52 2.37
C VAL A 96 -0.46 3.84 3.56
N ASP A 97 -1.56 4.55 3.31
CA ASP A 97 -2.64 4.79 4.28
C ASP A 97 -3.87 4.02 3.81
N ILE A 98 -4.34 3.08 4.64
CA ILE A 98 -5.46 2.22 4.30
C ILE A 98 -6.48 2.21 5.45
N SER A 99 -7.70 2.60 5.13
CA SER A 99 -8.87 2.43 6.00
C SER A 99 -9.81 1.37 5.40
N GLN A 100 -9.43 0.07 5.44
CA GLN A 100 -10.23 -1.01 4.84
C GLN A 100 -10.35 -2.41 5.49
N SER A 101 -11.51 -3.08 5.36
CA SER A 101 -11.88 -4.36 6.03
C SER A 101 -10.94 -5.56 5.78
N ASP A 102 -10.49 -5.76 4.54
CA ASP A 102 -9.58 -6.83 4.12
C ASP A 102 -8.39 -6.25 3.33
N VAL A 103 -7.19 -6.31 3.91
CA VAL A 103 -6.00 -5.67 3.34
C VAL A 103 -4.88 -6.67 3.10
N ARG A 104 -4.32 -6.65 1.89
CA ARG A 104 -3.03 -7.29 1.59
C ARG A 104 -2.06 -6.28 1.01
N VAL A 105 -0.92 -6.15 1.67
CA VAL A 105 0.17 -5.26 1.29
C VAL A 105 1.44 -6.10 1.18
N ASP A 106 2.09 -6.04 0.02
CA ASP A 106 3.40 -6.63 -0.25
C ASP A 106 4.36 -5.52 -0.70
N ILE A 107 5.48 -5.36 0.01
CA ILE A 107 6.46 -4.28 -0.27
C ILE A 107 7.91 -4.76 -0.12
N SER A 108 8.79 -4.44 -1.08
CA SER A 108 10.16 -5.00 -1.19
C SER A 108 11.39 -4.02 -1.28
N GLN A 109 11.73 -3.23 -0.24
CA GLN A 109 12.55 -1.96 -0.24
C GLN A 109 13.30 -1.39 1.00
N SER A 110 13.62 -0.08 0.97
CA SER A 110 14.45 0.68 1.90
C SER A 110 13.66 1.39 3.01
N ASP A 111 12.63 2.19 2.69
CA ASP A 111 11.88 3.00 3.66
C ASP A 111 10.35 2.83 3.49
N VAL A 112 9.70 2.20 4.47
CA VAL A 112 8.25 1.92 4.45
C VAL A 112 7.52 2.52 5.63
N ARG A 113 6.41 3.20 5.32
CA ARG A 113 5.36 3.57 6.27
C ARG A 113 4.03 3.01 5.82
N VAL A 114 3.45 2.17 6.67
CA VAL A 114 2.11 1.62 6.48
C VAL A 114 1.27 1.97 7.70
N ASP A 115 0.21 2.73 7.47
CA ASP A 115 -0.79 3.05 8.48
C ASP A 115 -2.10 2.35 8.04
N ILE A 116 -2.58 1.38 8.83
CA ILE A 116 -3.78 0.62 8.50
C ILE A 116 -4.75 0.67 9.67
N SER A 117 -6.02 0.92 9.37
CA SER A 117 -7.07 0.94 10.39
C SER A 117 -8.16 -0.08 10.09
N GLN A 118 -7.90 -1.42 10.07
CA GLN A 118 -9.01 -2.39 9.91
C GLN A 118 -8.95 -3.88 10.33
N SER A 119 -10.10 -4.59 10.19
CA SER A 119 -10.46 -5.93 10.69
C SER A 119 -9.54 -7.09 10.33
N ASP A 120 -9.12 -7.25 9.06
CA ASP A 120 -8.29 -8.36 8.57
C ASP A 120 -7.11 -7.83 7.74
N VAL A 121 -5.89 -7.93 8.28
CA VAL A 121 -4.70 -7.32 7.66
C VAL A 121 -3.60 -8.36 7.46
N ARG A 122 -3.05 -8.39 6.24
CA ARG A 122 -1.79 -9.08 5.93
C ARG A 122 -0.78 -8.13 5.32
N VAL A 123 0.37 -8.04 5.96
CA VAL A 123 1.48 -7.19 5.54
C VAL A 123 2.71 -8.07 5.42
N ASP A 124 3.28 -8.15 4.22
CA ASP A 124 4.58 -8.77 3.95
C ASP A 124 5.57 -7.68 3.53
N ILE A 125 6.65 -7.52 4.29
CA ILE A 125 7.65 -6.48 4.05
C ILE A 125 9.06 -7.07 4.15
N SER A 126 9.89 -6.84 3.13
CA SER A 126 11.29 -7.33 3.09
C SER A 126 12.33 -6.20 3.07
N GLN A 127 12.60 -5.49 4.19
CA GLN A 127 13.17 -4.11 4.17
C GLN A 127 14.00 -3.53 5.32
N SER A 128 14.84 -2.52 4.98
CA SER A 128 15.82 -1.87 5.88
C SER A 128 15.21 -1.01 7.00
N ASP A 129 14.22 -0.16 6.72
CA ASP A 129 13.55 0.72 7.68
C ASP A 129 12.02 0.63 7.54
N VAL A 130 11.33 0.08 8.55
CA VAL A 130 9.89 -0.18 8.48
C VAL A 130 9.16 0.42 9.66
N ARG A 131 8.08 1.16 9.38
CA ARG A 131 7.09 1.58 10.37
C ARG A 131 5.71 1.11 9.96
N VAL A 132 5.11 0.34 10.84
CA VAL A 132 3.76 -0.21 10.68
C VAL A 132 2.93 0.19 11.89
N ASP A 133 1.86 0.93 11.67
CA ASP A 133 0.84 1.25 12.67
C ASP A 133 -0.47 0.58 12.24
N ILE A 134 -0.98 -0.32 13.07
CA ILE A 134 -2.23 -1.05 12.78
C ILE A 134 -3.19 -1.03 13.97
N SER A 135 -4.45 -0.63 13.73
CA SER A 135 -5.55 -0.66 14.72
C SER A 135 -6.69 -1.58 14.23
N GLN A 136 -7.28 -2.46 15.10
CA GLN A 136 -8.38 -3.48 14.90
C GLN A 136 -8.32 -5.00 15.31
N SER A 137 -8.67 -6.02 14.49
CA SER A 137 -9.12 -7.35 15.00
C SER A 137 -8.18 -8.56 14.74
N ASP A 138 -7.76 -8.78 13.49
CA ASP A 138 -6.93 -9.91 13.05
C ASP A 138 -5.76 -9.41 12.16
N VAL A 139 -4.52 -9.53 12.67
CA VAL A 139 -3.33 -9.01 11.97
C VAL A 139 -2.27 -10.10 11.78
N ARG A 140 -1.74 -10.18 10.56
CA ARG A 140 -0.51 -10.91 10.25
C ARG A 140 0.51 -9.98 9.62
N VAL A 141 1.67 -9.92 10.24
CA VAL A 141 2.78 -9.09 9.79
C VAL A 141 4.00 -9.98 9.70
N ASP A 142 4.50 -10.16 8.48
CA ASP A 142 5.74 -10.88 8.18
C ASP A 142 6.78 -9.85 7.74
N ILE A 143 7.87 -9.68 8.51
CA ILE A 143 8.92 -8.72 8.20
C ILE A 143 10.31 -9.35 8.25
N SER A 144 11.14 -9.08 7.24
CA SER A 144 12.58 -9.41 7.24
C SER A 144 13.43 -8.15 7.13
N LEU A 145 14.63 -8.09 7.76
CA LEU A 145 15.73 -7.06 7.68
C LEU A 145 16.05 -6.10 8.89
N SER A 146 16.46 -4.82 8.72
CA SER A 146 17.39 -4.16 9.68
C SER A 146 16.78 -3.41 10.88
N ASP A 147 15.80 -2.52 10.65
CA ASP A 147 15.17 -1.66 11.68
C ASP A 147 13.63 -1.68 11.55
N VAL A 148 12.93 -2.25 12.54
CA VAL A 148 11.44 -2.31 12.56
C VAL A 148 10.84 -1.60 13.76
N ARG A 149 9.80 -0.80 13.47
CA ARG A 149 8.84 -0.35 14.47
C ARG A 149 7.44 -0.80 14.08
N VAL A 150 6.82 -1.57 14.96
CA VAL A 150 5.47 -2.06 14.82
C VAL A 150 4.67 -1.60 16.04
N ASP A 151 3.60 -0.85 15.81
CA ASP A 151 2.60 -0.49 16.82
C ASP A 151 1.28 -1.13 16.42
N ILE A 152 0.74 -2.00 17.28
CA ILE A 152 -0.51 -2.70 17.00
C ILE A 152 -1.46 -2.68 18.22
N SER A 153 -2.70 -2.24 18.02
CA SER A 153 -3.71 -2.10 19.09
C SER A 153 -5.00 -2.95 18.88
N GLN A 154 -5.00 -4.25 19.27
CA GLN A 154 -5.94 -5.30 18.78
C GLN A 154 -6.22 -6.57 19.65
N SER A 155 -6.96 -7.55 19.09
CA SER A 155 -7.40 -8.80 19.75
C SER A 155 -6.58 -10.04 19.39
N ASP A 156 -6.27 -10.26 18.09
CA ASP A 156 -5.50 -11.41 17.58
C ASP A 156 -4.35 -10.97 16.65
N VAL A 157 -3.11 -11.09 17.12
CA VAL A 157 -1.91 -10.68 16.35
C VAL A 157 -0.92 -11.83 16.15
N ARG A 158 -0.45 -11.96 14.91
CA ARG A 158 0.76 -12.72 14.58
C ARG A 158 1.78 -11.83 13.91
N VAL A 159 2.97 -11.78 14.48
CA VAL A 159 4.09 -11.00 14.00
C VAL A 159 5.28 -11.93 13.92
N ASP A 160 5.76 -12.20 12.71
CA ASP A 160 6.99 -12.95 12.46
C ASP A 160 8.04 -11.97 11.91
N ILE A 161 9.09 -11.71 12.69
CA ILE A 161 10.13 -10.73 12.38
C ILE A 161 11.49 -11.44 12.38
N SER A 162 12.28 -11.27 11.30
CA SER A 162 13.64 -11.85 11.19
C SER A 162 14.70 -10.76 11.01
N GLN A 163 15.28 -10.23 12.11
CA GLN A 163 15.92 -8.89 12.12
C GLN A 163 16.96 -8.58 13.23
N SER A 164 17.69 -7.46 13.07
CA SER A 164 18.71 -6.97 14.02
C SER A 164 18.18 -6.02 15.09
N ASP A 165 17.34 -5.02 14.74
CA ASP A 165 16.81 -4.01 15.67
C ASP A 165 15.29 -3.87 15.59
N VAL A 166 14.58 -4.36 16.62
CA VAL A 166 13.11 -4.47 16.61
C VAL A 166 12.49 -3.75 17.80
N ARG A 167 11.51 -2.88 17.54
CA ARG A 167 10.58 -2.34 18.55
C ARG A 167 9.15 -2.70 18.20
N VAL A 168 8.52 -3.42 19.11
CA VAL A 168 7.14 -3.88 18.96
C VAL A 168 6.37 -3.39 20.18
N ASP A 169 5.40 -2.52 19.97
CA ASP A 169 4.40 -2.15 20.98
C ASP A 169 3.07 -2.79 20.59
N ILE A 170 2.55 -3.64 21.47
CA ILE A 170 1.33 -4.41 21.24
C ILE A 170 0.46 -4.31 22.48
N SER A 171 -0.71 -3.70 22.35
CA SER A 171 -1.66 -3.47 23.45
C SER A 171 -2.90 -4.39 23.37
N GLN A 172 -2.78 -5.69 23.75
CA GLN A 172 -3.71 -6.75 23.26
C GLN A 172 -3.99 -7.98 24.15
N SER A 173 -4.97 -8.80 23.72
CA SER A 173 -5.49 -9.99 24.43
C SER A 173 -4.88 -11.34 23.97
N ASP A 174 -4.60 -11.54 22.68
CA ASP A 174 -4.01 -12.79 22.14
C ASP A 174 -2.92 -12.50 21.08
N VAL A 175 -1.66 -12.65 21.48
CA VAL A 175 -0.50 -12.23 20.67
C VAL A 175 0.48 -13.39 20.50
N ARG A 176 0.93 -13.61 19.26
CA ARG A 176 2.14 -14.39 18.95
C ARG A 176 3.14 -13.50 18.25
N VAL A 177 4.32 -13.39 18.84
CA VAL A 177 5.46 -12.72 18.25
C VAL A 177 6.60 -13.72 18.16
N ASP A 178 7.07 -14.01 16.96
CA ASP A 178 8.34 -14.70 16.73
C ASP A 178 9.34 -13.66 16.21
N ILE A 179 10.41 -13.43 16.98
CA ILE A 179 11.51 -12.57 16.57
C ILE A 179 12.76 -13.44 16.49
N SER A 180 13.22 -13.69 15.27
CA SER A 180 14.50 -14.36 15.04
C SER A 180 15.57 -13.30 14.78
N GLN A 181 16.51 -13.18 15.72
CA GLN A 181 17.64 -12.26 15.58
C GLN A 181 18.83 -12.99 14.97
N SER A 182 19.43 -12.39 13.95
CA SER A 182 20.71 -12.85 13.41
C SER A 182 21.82 -12.17 14.20
N ASP A 183 22.42 -12.87 15.15
CA ASP A 183 23.64 -12.39 15.83
C ASP A 183 24.74 -12.20 14.76
N VAL A 184 25.21 -10.95 14.58
CA VAL A 184 26.46 -10.62 13.86
C VAL A 184 27.51 -10.18 14.86
#